data_AF-A0A1X2H994-F1
#
_entry.id   AF-A0A1X2H994-F1
#
_cell.length_a   1.000
_cell.length_b   1.000
_cell.length_c   1.000
_cell.angle_alpha   90.00
_cell.angle_beta   90.00
_cell.angle_gamma   90.00
#
_symmetry.space_group_name_H-M   'P 1'
#
loop_
_entity.id
_entity.type
_entity.pdbx_description
1 polymer ?
#
loop_
_entity_poly.entity_id
_entity_poly.type
_entity_poly.pdbx_seq_one_letter_code
_entity_poly.pdbx_strand_id
1 'polypeptide(L)'
;MSSIQRAFIDEYYAREQAFFHNLPQDCKDKLEQEEIDLNDSFLYGEMAFMLLGLKPCVLIQFPVPGLCRVYKDQVIDPMLSQQRDVCAEVITAVVQSPELDDMRGSVIVSRQPPPAVFFPTDSDPQVLAEDTLAELLDYPGTLPKVEEELSIMFEIGYIDADNGRLLTTFVALIHQLPRVHAHFSSYHDACAQINLNLKFYCRRMT
;
A
#
# COMPACT_ATOMS: atom_id res chain seq x y z
N MET A 1 -13.02 -1.37 -21.18
CA MET A 1 -12.27 -1.86 -20.01
C MET A 1 -11.88 -0.71 -19.08
N SER A 2 -11.41 0.43 -19.61
CA SER A 2 -10.98 1.59 -18.81
C SER A 2 -12.02 2.17 -17.82
N SER A 3 -13.28 2.34 -18.25
CA SER A 3 -14.33 2.91 -17.39
C SER A 3 -14.73 2.02 -16.21
N ILE A 4 -14.63 0.71 -16.36
CA ILE A 4 -15.00 -0.26 -15.32
C ILE A 4 -13.94 -0.26 -14.21
N GLN A 5 -12.66 -0.20 -14.57
CA GLN A 5 -11.57 -0.15 -13.60
C GLN A 5 -11.59 1.17 -12.82
N ARG A 6 -11.85 2.31 -13.49
CA ARG A 6 -12.00 3.60 -12.80
C ARG A 6 -13.17 3.58 -11.81
N ALA A 7 -14.33 3.09 -12.24
CA ALA A 7 -15.50 2.97 -11.37
C ALA A 7 -15.23 2.07 -10.15
N PHE A 8 -14.51 0.97 -10.35
CA PHE A 8 -14.10 0.08 -9.27
C PHE A 8 -13.20 0.80 -8.24
N ILE A 9 -12.23 1.59 -8.71
CA ILE A 9 -11.34 2.37 -7.82
C ILE A 9 -12.13 3.41 -7.03
N ASP A 10 -13.06 4.11 -7.68
CA ASP A 10 -13.91 5.11 -7.02
C ASP A 10 -14.86 4.45 -5.99
N GLU A 11 -15.40 3.27 -6.30
CA GLU A 11 -16.20 2.46 -5.36
C GLU A 11 -15.35 1.99 -4.17
N TYR A 12 -14.14 1.49 -4.43
CA TYR A 12 -13.20 1.09 -3.38
C TYR A 12 -12.91 2.26 -2.44
N TYR A 13 -12.56 3.42 -3.00
CA TYR A 13 -12.30 4.64 -2.23
C TYR A 13 -13.49 5.04 -1.36
N ALA A 14 -14.71 5.03 -1.92
CA ALA A 14 -15.91 5.36 -1.15
C ALA A 14 -16.15 4.39 0.02
N ARG A 15 -15.87 3.11 -0.21
CA ARG A 15 -16.04 2.04 0.78
C ARG A 15 -15.01 2.11 1.89
N GLU A 16 -13.77 2.39 1.53
CA GLU A 16 -12.67 2.64 2.46
C GLU A 16 -12.92 3.89 3.31
N GLN A 17 -13.36 4.99 2.68
CA GLN A 17 -13.74 6.21 3.40
C GLN A 17 -14.87 5.93 4.40
N ALA A 18 -15.91 5.19 3.98
CA ALA A 18 -17.00 4.79 4.87
C ALA A 18 -16.51 3.91 6.02
N PHE A 19 -15.57 3.00 5.78
CA PHE A 19 -14.97 2.17 6.81
C PHE A 19 -14.29 3.02 7.88
N PHE A 20 -13.33 3.86 7.49
CA PHE A 20 -12.58 4.70 8.43
C PHE A 20 -13.47 5.71 9.16
N HIS A 21 -14.46 6.29 8.47
CA HIS A 21 -15.43 7.19 9.09
C HIS A 21 -16.23 6.49 10.21
N ASN A 22 -16.62 5.23 9.98
CA ASN A 22 -17.44 4.45 10.90
C ASN A 22 -16.62 3.63 11.92
N LEU A 23 -15.30 3.79 11.97
CA LEU A 23 -14.50 3.10 12.98
C LEU A 23 -14.95 3.50 14.40
N PRO A 24 -15.02 2.53 15.33
CA PRO A 24 -15.16 2.81 16.75
C PRO A 24 -14.12 3.81 17.24
N GLN A 25 -14.51 4.69 18.17
CA GLN A 25 -13.62 5.76 18.64
C GLN A 25 -12.34 5.21 19.27
N ASP A 26 -12.41 4.09 19.99
CA ASP A 26 -11.24 3.42 20.57
C ASP A 26 -10.25 2.90 19.52
N CYS A 27 -10.73 2.57 18.31
CA CYS A 27 -9.85 2.23 17.19
C CYS A 27 -9.19 3.48 16.62
N LYS A 28 -9.93 4.59 16.48
CA LYS A 28 -9.38 5.86 16.01
C LYS A 28 -8.32 6.40 16.96
N ASP A 29 -8.61 6.38 18.27
CA ASP A 29 -7.68 6.84 19.30
C ASP A 29 -6.36 6.05 19.27
N LYS A 30 -6.41 4.74 19.00
CA LYS A 30 -5.20 3.91 18.86
C LYS A 30 -4.42 4.21 17.59
N LEU A 31 -5.11 4.45 16.47
CA LEU A 31 -4.43 4.84 15.22
C LEU A 31 -3.75 6.21 15.39
N GLU A 32 -4.39 7.15 16.05
CA GLU A 32 -3.79 8.46 16.39
C GLU A 32 -2.59 8.33 17.34
N GLN A 33 -2.65 7.43 18.33
CA GLN A 33 -1.52 7.16 19.24
C GLN A 33 -0.28 6.59 18.52
N GLU A 34 -0.50 5.87 17.42
CA GLU A 34 0.55 5.33 16.55
C GLU A 34 0.93 6.32 15.44
N GLU A 35 0.52 7.59 15.55
CA GLU A 35 0.79 8.67 14.60
C GLU A 35 0.30 8.37 13.16
N ILE A 36 -0.71 7.53 13.02
CA ILE A 36 -1.30 7.18 11.73
C ILE A 36 -2.40 8.19 11.38
N ASP A 37 -2.17 9.00 10.34
CA ASP A 37 -3.22 9.81 9.73
C ASP A 37 -4.16 8.91 8.92
N LEU A 38 -5.45 8.96 9.23
CA LEU A 38 -6.49 8.23 8.52
C LEU A 38 -6.59 8.61 7.04
N ASN A 39 -6.23 9.85 6.68
CA ASN A 39 -6.22 10.32 5.29
C ASN A 39 -5.07 9.71 4.48
N ASP A 40 -3.96 9.39 5.15
CA ASP A 40 -2.79 8.73 4.56
C ASP A 40 -2.91 7.20 4.61
N SER A 41 -3.89 6.68 5.36
CA SER A 41 -4.18 5.24 5.50
C SER A 41 -5.00 4.66 4.36
N PHE A 42 -5.41 5.48 3.38
CA PHE A 42 -6.22 5.01 2.27
C PHE A 42 -5.39 4.23 1.25
N LEU A 43 -5.78 2.98 1.00
CA LEU A 43 -5.08 2.00 0.16
C LEU A 43 -5.68 1.88 -1.25
N TYR A 44 -6.72 2.65 -1.58
CA TYR A 44 -7.34 2.62 -2.91
C TYR A 44 -6.36 2.87 -4.07
N GLY A 45 -5.30 3.66 -3.88
CA GLY A 45 -4.26 3.87 -4.89
C GLY A 45 -3.36 2.65 -5.05
N GLU A 46 -2.92 2.03 -3.95
CA GLU A 46 -2.20 0.75 -3.97
C GLU A 46 -3.00 -0.35 -4.69
N MET A 47 -4.31 -0.41 -4.41
CA MET A 47 -5.23 -1.31 -5.08
C MET A 47 -5.38 -1.00 -6.58
N ALA A 48 -5.44 0.28 -6.95
CA ALA A 48 -5.45 0.69 -8.36
C ALA A 48 -4.19 0.21 -9.09
N PHE A 49 -3.01 0.39 -8.49
CA PHE A 49 -1.74 -0.01 -9.08
C PHE A 49 -1.64 -1.53 -9.24
N MET A 50 -2.05 -2.31 -8.22
CA MET A 50 -2.11 -3.77 -8.33
C MET A 50 -3.10 -4.23 -9.42
N LEU A 51 -4.26 -3.59 -9.55
CA LEU A 51 -5.24 -3.92 -10.60
C LEU A 51 -4.74 -3.61 -12.02
N LEU A 52 -3.92 -2.58 -12.17
CA LEU A 52 -3.23 -2.26 -13.42
C LEU A 52 -2.05 -3.20 -13.71
N GLY A 53 -1.70 -4.09 -12.78
CA GLY A 53 -0.55 -4.99 -12.90
C GLY A 53 0.79 -4.28 -12.72
N LEU A 54 0.80 -3.11 -12.07
CA LEU A 54 2.02 -2.36 -11.77
C LEU A 54 2.73 -2.93 -10.54
N LYS A 55 1.96 -3.46 -9.58
CA LYS A 55 2.47 -4.10 -8.36
C LYS A 55 1.98 -5.53 -8.24
N PRO A 56 2.78 -6.46 -7.69
CA PRO A 56 2.37 -7.86 -7.58
C PRO A 56 1.34 -8.07 -6.47
N CYS A 57 1.42 -7.30 -5.37
CA CYS A 57 0.50 -7.39 -4.25
C CYS A 57 0.40 -6.07 -3.46
N VAL A 58 -0.58 -6.01 -2.56
CA VAL A 58 -0.77 -4.97 -1.55
C VAL A 58 -0.72 -5.63 -0.17
N LEU A 59 0.11 -5.10 0.72
CA LEU A 59 0.15 -5.48 2.14
C LEU A 59 -0.70 -4.50 2.95
N ILE A 60 -1.67 -5.03 3.69
CA ILE A 60 -2.56 -4.26 4.56
C ILE A 60 -2.20 -4.60 6.00
N GLN A 61 -1.65 -3.62 6.70
CA GLN A 61 -1.28 -3.75 8.10
C GLN A 61 -1.72 -2.51 8.87
N PHE A 62 -2.45 -2.74 9.95
CA PHE A 62 -2.82 -1.72 10.92
C PHE A 62 -2.28 -2.15 12.28
N PRO A 63 -1.85 -1.19 13.12
CA PRO A 63 -1.31 -1.50 14.45
C PRO A 63 -2.40 -1.95 15.44
N VAL A 64 -3.67 -1.81 15.08
CA VAL A 64 -4.80 -2.20 15.93
C VAL A 64 -5.11 -3.70 15.77
N PRO A 65 -5.04 -4.50 16.84
CA PRO A 65 -5.29 -5.93 16.77
C PRO A 65 -6.67 -6.26 16.16
N GLY A 66 -6.68 -7.13 15.16
CA GLY A 66 -7.90 -7.56 14.47
C GLY A 66 -8.45 -6.57 13.45
N LEU A 67 -7.95 -5.33 13.38
CA LEU A 67 -8.46 -4.32 12.45
C LEU A 67 -8.24 -4.73 10.99
N CYS A 68 -7.12 -5.37 10.65
CA CYS A 68 -6.87 -5.90 9.31
C CYS A 68 -7.94 -6.91 8.86
N ARG A 69 -8.39 -7.79 9.77
CA ARG A 69 -9.45 -8.75 9.48
C ARG A 69 -10.79 -8.03 9.27
N VAL A 70 -11.10 -7.06 10.12
CA VAL A 70 -12.34 -6.27 10.00
C VAL A 70 -12.34 -5.45 8.70
N TYR A 71 -11.19 -4.86 8.33
CA TYR A 71 -11.00 -4.19 7.04
C TYR A 71 -11.16 -5.15 5.86
N LYS A 72 -10.57 -6.36 5.94
CA LYS A 72 -10.75 -7.39 4.90
C LYS A 72 -12.21 -7.74 4.71
N ASP A 73 -12.92 -8.07 5.79
CA ASP A 73 -14.32 -8.50 5.72
C ASP A 73 -15.24 -7.36 5.25
N GLN A 74 -14.96 -6.13 5.68
CA GLN A 74 -15.84 -4.99 5.42
C GLN A 74 -15.47 -4.15 4.20
N VAL A 75 -14.26 -4.22 3.67
CA VAL A 75 -13.78 -3.44 2.52
C VAL A 75 -13.36 -4.36 1.38
N ILE A 76 -12.43 -5.28 1.62
CA ILE A 76 -11.81 -6.12 0.58
C ILE A 76 -12.78 -7.16 0.02
N ASP A 77 -13.30 -8.06 0.85
CA ASP A 77 -14.05 -9.24 0.39
C ASP A 77 -15.28 -8.90 -0.47
N PRO A 78 -16.07 -7.86 -0.14
CA PRO A 78 -17.19 -7.48 -1.01
C PRO A 78 -16.74 -6.92 -2.35
N MET A 79 -15.57 -6.27 -2.42
CA MET A 79 -14.99 -5.81 -3.69
C MET A 79 -14.45 -7.00 -4.52
N LEU A 80 -13.84 -8.00 -3.87
CA LEU A 80 -13.36 -9.22 -4.52
C LEU A 80 -14.48 -10.04 -5.16
N SER A 81 -15.71 -9.98 -4.62
CA SER A 81 -16.87 -10.64 -5.24
C SER A 81 -17.10 -10.21 -6.70
N GLN A 82 -16.59 -9.03 -7.08
CA GLN A 82 -16.67 -8.47 -8.42
C GLN A 82 -15.41 -8.74 -9.28
N GLN A 83 -14.31 -9.23 -8.69
CA GLN A 83 -13.00 -9.44 -9.34
C GLN A 83 -12.52 -10.89 -9.12
N ARG A 84 -12.74 -11.76 -10.12
CA ARG A 84 -12.46 -13.20 -10.00
C ARG A 84 -10.98 -13.57 -9.93
N ASP A 85 -10.12 -12.66 -10.35
CA ASP A 85 -8.67 -12.86 -10.44
C ASP A 85 -7.92 -12.18 -9.30
N VAL A 86 -8.60 -11.68 -8.28
CA VAL A 86 -7.97 -11.07 -7.10
C VAL A 86 -8.26 -11.95 -5.87
N CYS A 87 -7.24 -12.27 -5.09
CA CYS A 87 -7.38 -12.95 -3.80
C CYS A 87 -6.90 -12.07 -2.65
N ALA A 88 -7.41 -12.34 -1.45
CA ALA A 88 -6.94 -11.75 -0.22
C ALA A 88 -6.74 -12.81 0.85
N GLU A 89 -5.53 -12.89 1.38
CA GLU A 89 -5.12 -13.92 2.35
C GLU A 89 -4.53 -13.28 3.59
N VAL A 90 -4.86 -13.84 4.75
CA VAL A 90 -4.35 -13.36 6.05
C VAL A 90 -3.03 -14.07 6.32
N ILE A 91 -1.97 -13.31 6.60
CA ILE A 91 -0.68 -13.85 7.02
C ILE A 91 -0.86 -14.51 8.40
N THR A 92 -0.64 -15.81 8.46
CA THR A 92 -0.75 -16.60 9.70
C THR A 92 0.61 -16.93 10.33
N ALA A 93 1.66 -16.94 9.52
CA ALA A 93 3.03 -17.18 9.96
C ALA A 93 3.67 -15.92 10.55
N VAL A 94 4.67 -16.12 11.42
CA VAL A 94 5.50 -15.02 11.91
C VAL A 94 6.43 -14.59 10.77
N VAL A 95 6.11 -13.46 10.16
CA VAL A 95 6.93 -12.82 9.14
C VAL A 95 7.34 -11.45 9.66
N GLN A 96 8.63 -11.15 9.63
CA GLN A 96 9.20 -9.93 10.19
C GLN A 96 10.08 -9.24 9.14
N SER A 97 10.22 -7.93 9.25
CA SER A 97 11.22 -7.12 8.57
C SER A 97 11.71 -6.04 9.54
N PRO A 98 12.86 -5.39 9.30
CA PRO A 98 13.31 -4.32 10.18
C PRO A 98 12.28 -3.19 10.36
N GLU A 99 11.39 -2.99 9.38
CA GLU A 99 10.37 -1.94 9.38
C GLU A 99 9.01 -2.43 9.91
N LEU A 100 8.73 -3.73 9.82
CA LEU A 100 7.48 -4.35 10.26
C LEU A 100 7.78 -5.57 11.14
N ASP A 101 7.65 -5.39 12.45
CA ASP A 101 8.04 -6.37 13.47
C ASP A 101 7.31 -7.71 13.34
N ASP A 102 5.99 -7.71 13.25
CA ASP A 102 5.18 -8.92 13.15
C ASP A 102 4.01 -8.69 12.20
N MET A 103 4.09 -9.30 11.02
CA MET A 103 3.06 -9.18 9.99
C MET A 103 1.88 -10.14 10.25
N ARG A 104 1.86 -10.95 11.31
CA ARG A 104 0.71 -11.84 11.60
C ARG A 104 -0.60 -11.06 11.71
N GLY A 105 -1.62 -11.57 11.03
CA GLY A 105 -2.93 -10.93 10.96
C GLY A 105 -3.04 -9.85 9.89
N SER A 106 -1.93 -9.43 9.27
CA SER A 106 -1.95 -8.58 8.08
C SER A 106 -2.56 -9.31 6.89
N VAL A 107 -3.01 -8.55 5.89
CA VAL A 107 -3.70 -9.10 4.72
C VAL A 107 -2.87 -8.81 3.48
N ILE A 108 -2.56 -9.84 2.70
CA ILE A 108 -2.00 -9.71 1.37
C ILE A 108 -3.14 -9.77 0.36
N VAL A 109 -3.22 -8.78 -0.52
CA VAL A 109 -4.13 -8.76 -1.65
C VAL A 109 -3.32 -8.86 -2.94
N SER A 110 -3.65 -9.80 -3.83
CA SER A 110 -2.87 -10.04 -5.05
C SER A 110 -3.73 -10.58 -6.20
N ARG A 111 -3.27 -10.40 -7.44
CA ARG A 111 -3.90 -11.00 -8.64
C ARG A 111 -3.39 -12.39 -9.00
N GLN A 112 -2.24 -12.73 -8.45
CA GLN A 112 -1.59 -14.03 -8.59
C GLN A 112 -1.58 -14.69 -7.20
N PRO A 113 -1.28 -16.01 -7.11
CA PRO A 113 -1.00 -16.63 -5.83
C PRO A 113 -0.04 -15.73 -5.04
N PRO A 114 -0.35 -15.41 -3.78
CA PRO A 114 0.45 -14.47 -3.04
C PRO A 114 1.89 -14.97 -2.91
N PRO A 115 2.88 -14.06 -2.81
CA PRO A 115 4.28 -14.46 -2.70
C PRO A 115 4.49 -15.42 -1.53
N ALA A 116 5.06 -16.60 -1.81
CA ALA A 116 5.23 -17.69 -0.83
C ALA A 116 6.02 -17.28 0.42
N VAL A 117 6.84 -16.23 0.29
CA VAL A 117 7.58 -15.54 1.34
C VAL A 117 6.70 -14.99 2.48
N PHE A 118 5.41 -14.75 2.24
CA PHE A 118 4.45 -14.36 3.29
C PHE A 118 3.74 -15.57 3.93
N PHE A 119 3.91 -16.76 3.35
CA PHE A 119 3.23 -17.99 3.75
C PHE A 119 4.24 -19.15 3.86
N PRO A 120 5.27 -19.01 4.70
CA PRO A 120 6.24 -20.09 4.91
C PRO A 120 5.52 -21.35 5.40
N THR A 121 5.96 -22.49 4.87
CA THR A 121 5.48 -23.81 5.30
C THR A 121 6.14 -24.29 6.58
N ASP A 122 7.28 -23.70 6.93
CA ASP A 122 8.05 -24.03 8.13
C ASP A 122 7.54 -23.25 9.34
N SER A 123 7.66 -23.84 10.53
CA SER A 123 7.21 -23.24 11.79
C SER A 123 8.12 -22.12 12.31
N ASP A 124 9.29 -21.93 11.68
CA ASP A 124 10.28 -20.96 12.12
C ASP A 124 9.91 -19.54 11.65
N PRO A 125 10.14 -18.50 12.47
CA PRO A 125 9.94 -17.12 12.06
C PRO A 125 10.73 -16.79 10.80
N GLN A 126 10.06 -16.23 9.80
CA GLN A 126 10.68 -15.78 8.57
C GLN A 126 11.06 -14.30 8.69
N VAL A 127 12.33 -13.99 8.48
CA VAL A 127 12.82 -12.60 8.47
C VAL A 127 13.11 -12.19 7.03
N LEU A 128 12.45 -11.12 6.60
CA LEU A 128 12.61 -10.50 5.28
C LEU A 128 13.55 -9.31 5.40
N ALA A 129 14.47 -9.22 4.45
CA ALA A 129 15.24 -7.99 4.27
C ALA A 129 14.32 -6.88 3.74
N GLU A 130 14.59 -5.64 4.15
CA GLU A 130 13.91 -4.43 3.66
C GLU A 130 13.84 -4.41 2.12
N ASP A 131 14.98 -4.65 1.47
CA ASP A 131 15.07 -4.64 0.00
C ASP A 131 14.14 -5.66 -0.66
N THR A 132 13.97 -6.85 -0.03
CA THR A 132 13.05 -7.88 -0.52
C THR A 132 11.59 -7.44 -0.34
N LEU A 133 11.26 -6.85 0.81
CA LEU A 133 9.91 -6.36 1.06
C LEU A 133 9.57 -5.19 0.12
N ALA A 134 10.51 -4.28 -0.10
CA ALA A 134 10.38 -3.17 -1.03
C ALA A 134 10.17 -3.65 -2.47
N GLU A 135 10.85 -4.71 -2.91
CA GLU A 135 10.63 -5.30 -4.23
C GLU A 135 9.22 -5.92 -4.35
N LEU A 136 8.79 -6.67 -3.33
CA LEU A 136 7.46 -7.28 -3.29
C LEU A 136 6.34 -6.23 -3.26
N LEU A 137 6.60 -5.09 -2.62
CA LEU A 137 5.67 -3.98 -2.54
C LEU A 137 6.02 -2.87 -3.55
N ASP A 138 6.82 -3.15 -4.58
CA ASP A 138 7.27 -2.21 -5.63
C ASP A 138 7.53 -0.78 -5.13
N TYR A 139 8.30 -0.63 -4.05
CA TYR A 139 8.77 0.65 -3.56
C TYR A 139 10.14 0.98 -4.16
N PRO A 140 10.28 2.07 -4.95
CA PRO A 140 11.53 2.39 -5.64
C PRO A 140 12.57 3.09 -4.74
N GLY A 141 12.19 3.49 -3.52
CA GLY A 141 13.04 4.12 -2.53
C GLY A 141 13.22 3.26 -1.28
N THR A 142 14.13 3.66 -0.41
CA THR A 142 14.41 2.99 0.87
C THR A 142 14.46 4.00 2.01
N LEU A 143 14.30 3.53 3.24
CA LEU A 143 14.51 4.35 4.41
C LEU A 143 15.99 4.70 4.58
N PRO A 144 16.31 5.84 5.22
CA PRO A 144 17.68 6.18 5.60
C PRO A 144 18.19 5.16 6.62
N LYS A 145 19.40 4.64 6.39
CA LYS A 145 20.06 3.65 7.26
C LYS A 145 20.94 4.30 8.32
N VAL A 146 21.32 5.55 8.10
CA VAL A 146 22.13 6.38 9.02
C VAL A 146 21.56 7.80 9.11
N GLU A 147 21.84 8.48 10.22
CA GLU A 147 21.28 9.82 10.51
C GLU A 147 21.65 10.85 9.43
N GLU A 148 22.85 10.75 8.84
CA GLU A 148 23.29 11.65 7.78
C GLU A 148 22.40 11.60 6.53
N GLU A 149 21.79 10.44 6.27
CA GLU A 149 20.90 10.23 5.13
C GLU A 149 19.55 10.94 5.28
N LEU A 150 19.13 11.29 6.50
CA LEU A 150 17.92 12.08 6.73
C LEU A 150 17.95 13.41 5.98
N SER A 151 19.14 14.02 5.88
CA SER A 151 19.32 15.31 5.21
C SER A 151 19.13 15.26 3.69
N ILE A 152 19.20 14.06 3.10
CA ILE A 152 19.03 13.81 1.67
C ILE A 152 17.77 12.98 1.37
N MET A 153 16.88 12.83 2.36
CA MET A 153 15.60 12.14 2.23
C MET A 153 14.53 13.05 1.61
N PHE A 154 13.75 12.48 0.71
CA PHE A 154 12.62 13.11 0.06
C PHE A 154 11.37 12.30 0.31
N GLU A 155 10.29 12.98 0.66
CA GLU A 155 8.93 12.47 0.61
C GLU A 155 8.47 12.50 -0.85
N ILE A 156 7.96 11.38 -1.33
CA ILE A 156 7.45 11.18 -2.67
C ILE A 156 5.98 10.78 -2.58
N GLY A 157 5.13 11.40 -3.39
CA GLY A 157 3.72 11.04 -3.45
C GLY A 157 3.20 11.02 -4.88
N TYR A 158 2.26 10.13 -5.17
CA TYR A 158 1.48 10.16 -6.42
C TYR A 158 0.06 10.62 -6.14
N ILE A 159 -0.42 11.56 -6.94
CA ILE A 159 -1.70 12.24 -6.71
C ILE A 159 -2.57 12.10 -7.96
N ASP A 160 -3.86 11.84 -7.80
CA ASP A 160 -4.83 12.01 -8.88
C ASP A 160 -5.12 13.51 -9.07
N ALA A 161 -4.63 14.08 -10.16
CA ALA A 161 -4.71 15.52 -10.41
C ALA A 161 -6.13 16.04 -10.63
N ASP A 162 -7.09 15.17 -10.94
CA ASP A 162 -8.47 15.58 -11.23
C ASP A 162 -9.25 15.88 -9.94
N ASN A 163 -8.88 15.24 -8.82
CA ASN A 163 -9.56 15.39 -7.53
C ASN A 163 -8.61 15.72 -6.35
N GLY A 164 -7.30 15.75 -6.59
CA GLY A 164 -6.27 16.06 -5.60
C GLY A 164 -6.01 14.98 -4.57
N ARG A 165 -6.52 13.75 -4.75
CA ARG A 165 -6.37 12.68 -3.76
C ARG A 165 -5.00 12.00 -3.87
N LEU A 166 -4.37 11.75 -2.72
CA LEU A 166 -3.11 11.00 -2.61
C LEU A 166 -3.37 9.51 -2.85
N LEU A 167 -2.61 8.89 -3.75
CA LEU A 167 -2.73 7.48 -4.14
C LEU A 167 -1.70 6.59 -3.45
N THR A 168 -0.49 7.11 -3.26
CA THR A 168 0.58 6.46 -2.52
C THR A 168 1.58 7.53 -2.06
N THR A 169 2.26 7.24 -0.96
CA THR A 169 3.37 8.02 -0.45
C THR A 169 4.47 7.08 0.02
N PHE A 170 5.72 7.47 -0.18
CA PHE A 170 6.90 6.76 0.28
C PHE A 170 8.09 7.73 0.36
N VAL A 171 9.20 7.26 0.92
CA VAL A 171 10.43 8.06 0.96
C VAL A 171 11.48 7.52 0.00
N ALA A 172 12.35 8.41 -0.45
CA ALA A 172 13.52 8.05 -1.25
C ALA A 172 14.70 8.97 -0.93
N LEU A 173 15.91 8.45 -1.06
CA LEU A 173 17.12 9.24 -0.97
C LEU A 173 17.38 9.97 -2.30
N ILE A 174 18.07 11.12 -2.26
CA ILE A 174 18.30 11.95 -3.46
C ILE A 174 18.92 11.17 -4.64
N HIS A 175 19.81 10.22 -4.36
CA HIS A 175 20.47 9.42 -5.39
C HIS A 175 19.55 8.36 -6.02
N GLN A 176 18.39 8.09 -5.41
CA GLN A 176 17.35 7.17 -5.90
C GLN A 176 16.31 7.89 -6.78
N LEU A 177 16.29 9.23 -6.82
CA LEU A 177 15.32 10.00 -7.61
C LEU A 177 15.26 9.61 -9.10
N PRO A 178 16.37 9.28 -9.80
CA PRO A 178 16.29 8.78 -11.17
C PRO A 178 15.46 7.48 -11.30
N ARG A 179 15.60 6.55 -10.35
CA ARG A 179 14.80 5.31 -10.31
C ARG A 179 13.33 5.63 -10.02
N VAL A 180 13.07 6.54 -9.08
CA VAL A 180 11.71 7.00 -8.75
C VAL A 180 11.03 7.64 -9.96
N HIS A 181 11.72 8.46 -10.74
CA HIS A 181 11.17 9.04 -11.96
C HIS A 181 10.84 8.01 -13.03
N ALA A 182 11.70 6.99 -13.21
CA ALA A 182 11.43 5.89 -14.13
C ALA A 182 10.20 5.08 -13.69
N HIS A 183 10.09 4.79 -12.39
CA HIS A 183 8.94 4.14 -11.80
C HIS A 183 7.65 4.97 -12.00
N PHE A 184 7.67 6.27 -11.67
CA PHE A 184 6.53 7.17 -11.90
C PHE A 184 6.10 7.19 -13.38
N SER A 185 7.05 7.21 -14.31
CA SER A 185 6.74 7.22 -15.75
C SER A 185 5.96 5.98 -16.17
N SER A 186 6.38 4.79 -15.71
CA SER A 186 5.65 3.54 -15.94
C SER A 186 4.22 3.58 -15.38
N TYR A 187 4.07 4.10 -14.16
CA TYR A 187 2.78 4.19 -13.48
C TYR A 187 1.85 5.20 -14.16
N HIS A 188 2.38 6.36 -14.55
CA HIS A 188 1.66 7.40 -15.27
C HIS A 188 1.06 6.85 -16.57
N ASP A 189 1.86 6.13 -17.36
CA ASP A 189 1.44 5.59 -18.64
C ASP A 189 0.35 4.52 -18.50
N ALA A 190 0.43 3.68 -17.47
CA ALA A 190 -0.61 2.70 -17.16
C ALA A 190 -1.89 3.35 -16.62
N CYS A 191 -1.76 4.34 -15.74
CA CYS A 191 -2.91 5.08 -15.17
C CYS A 191 -3.68 5.86 -16.24
N ALA A 192 -2.99 6.41 -17.24
CA ALA A 192 -3.63 7.07 -18.38
C ALA A 192 -4.61 6.15 -19.12
N GLN A 193 -4.39 4.83 -19.13
CA GLN A 193 -5.28 3.86 -19.78
C GLN A 193 -6.65 3.74 -19.10
N ILE A 194 -6.76 4.14 -17.84
CA ILE A 194 -8.00 4.14 -17.05
C ILE A 194 -8.52 5.55 -16.76
N ASN A 195 -8.00 6.57 -17.45
CA ASN A 195 -8.29 7.98 -17.17
C ASN A 195 -8.02 8.36 -15.71
N LEU A 196 -6.89 7.92 -15.17
CA LEU A 196 -6.38 8.39 -13.88
C LEU A 196 -5.19 9.32 -14.15
N ASN A 197 -5.36 10.59 -13.80
CA ASN A 197 -4.43 11.68 -14.14
C ASN A 197 -3.32 11.78 -13.09
N LEU A 198 -2.35 10.87 -13.17
CA LEU A 198 -1.30 10.73 -12.16
C LEU A 198 -0.33 11.93 -12.19
N LYS A 199 -0.09 12.56 -11.04
CA LYS A 199 0.94 13.59 -10.86
C LYS A 199 1.96 13.18 -9.81
N PHE A 200 3.18 13.62 -10.04
CA PHE A 200 4.32 13.42 -9.16
C PHE A 200 4.44 14.58 -8.16
N TYR A 201 4.50 14.25 -6.88
CA TYR A 201 4.86 15.13 -5.79
C TYR A 201 6.20 14.67 -5.19
N CYS A 202 7.09 15.61 -4.95
CA CYS A 202 8.40 15.35 -4.35
C CYS A 202 8.80 16.54 -3.49
N ARG A 203 9.05 16.30 -2.21
CA ARG A 203 9.39 17.30 -1.22
C ARG A 203 10.58 16.83 -0.41
N ARG A 204 11.58 17.71 -0.24
CA ARG A 204 12.67 17.45 0.69
C ARG A 204 12.13 17.50 2.12
N MET A 205 12.41 16.48 2.90
CA MET A 205 12.08 16.49 4.33
C MET A 205 13.10 17.39 5.05
N THR A 206 12.58 18.27 5.91
CA THR A 206 13.35 19.31 6.62
C THR A 206 13.37 19.02 8.10
#